data_AF-A0A0B2WPY5-F1
#
_entry.id   AF-A0A0B2WPY5-F1
#
_cell.length_a   1.000
_cell.length_b   1.000
_cell.length_c   1.000
_cell.angle_alpha   90.00
_cell.angle_beta   90.00
_cell.angle_gamma   90.00
#
_symmetry.space_group_name_H-M   'P 1'
#
loop_
_entity.id
_entity.type
_entity.pdbx_description
1 polymer ?
#
loop_
_entity_poly.entity_id
_entity_poly.type
_entity_poly.pdbx_seq_one_letter_code
_entity_poly.pdbx_strand_id
1 'polypeptide(L)'
;MASHGVARTFRVRTEEQRQQDLEKIRKYRALEDEVRARAASADFTPELFQLTSKLLSINPEYYTIWNVRRRCLLSSLLSPLATSQQQPPAARDAADKKASSDLAVLQSELTFTIPLLVQSPKCYWIWNFRQWALSQAILRLSAAAARQAWQTELDLTSKMLDKDRRNFHAWSYRRLVIGRLESPELQGESMAEEEFAYTERIIRRDLSNFSAWHNRSQLIRRLLEERGADAGKRAAMLGQELDLVREALNVGPEDQSLWYYHRFLVSQIINRGAGQTFLPPLTAREKVAYLGREIDEIEELLEDYDDVKWIYESLLEYTLALGELEEGCTERRDLRGWLAKLRALDPMRMGRWDDVEMQIGCL
;
A
#
# COMPACT_ATOMS: atom_id res chain seq x y z
N MET A 1 -19.11 -1.10 14.42
CA MET A 1 -17.83 -1.41 13.74
C MET A 1 -16.73 -1.28 14.77
N ALA A 2 -15.88 -2.30 14.90
CA ALA A 2 -14.88 -2.38 15.97
C ALA A 2 -13.77 -1.35 15.75
N SER A 3 -13.59 -0.44 16.72
CA SER A 3 -12.42 0.44 16.77
C SER A 3 -11.16 -0.38 17.00
N HIS A 4 -10.16 -0.23 16.13
CA HIS A 4 -8.83 -0.81 16.31
C HIS A 4 -8.22 -0.37 17.64
N GLY A 5 -7.57 -1.28 18.37
CA GLY A 5 -6.85 -0.96 19.61
C GLY A 5 -7.67 -0.96 20.89
N VAL A 6 -8.96 -1.34 20.86
CA VAL A 6 -9.72 -1.55 22.10
C VAL A 6 -9.38 -2.92 22.67
N ALA A 7 -8.64 -2.93 23.78
CA ALA A 7 -8.41 -4.14 24.55
C ALA A 7 -9.75 -4.79 24.87
N ARG A 8 -9.91 -6.07 24.51
CA ARG A 8 -11.07 -6.90 24.88
C ARG A 8 -11.01 -7.27 26.36
N THR A 9 -10.85 -6.29 27.23
CA THR A 9 -10.98 -6.45 28.67
C THR A 9 -12.43 -6.23 29.04
N PHE A 10 -13.01 -7.16 29.79
CA PHE A 10 -14.34 -6.99 30.40
C PHE A 10 -14.22 -5.89 31.47
N ARG A 11 -14.38 -4.64 31.08
CA ARG A 11 -14.42 -3.51 32.02
C ARG A 11 -15.87 -3.31 32.44
N VAL A 12 -16.18 -3.63 33.69
CA VAL A 12 -17.43 -3.20 34.33
C VAL A 12 -17.37 -1.68 34.38
N ARG A 13 -18.19 -1.01 33.56
CA ARG A 13 -18.31 0.45 33.59
C ARG A 13 -18.96 0.86 34.90
N THR A 14 -18.43 1.88 35.57
CA THR A 14 -19.12 2.48 36.72
C THR A 14 -20.42 3.14 36.28
N GLU A 15 -21.37 3.34 37.19
CA GLU A 15 -22.61 4.05 36.86
C GLU A 15 -22.33 5.47 36.35
N GLU A 16 -21.33 6.15 36.91
CA GLU A 16 -20.89 7.46 36.43
C GLU A 16 -20.39 7.41 34.97
N GLN A 17 -19.52 6.45 34.62
CA GLN A 17 -19.05 6.26 33.25
C GLN A 17 -20.21 5.96 32.29
N ARG A 18 -21.17 5.16 32.74
CA ARG A 18 -22.39 4.87 31.97
C ARG A 18 -23.20 6.14 31.71
N GLN A 19 -23.41 6.99 32.72
CA GLN A 19 -24.13 8.26 32.55
C GLN A 19 -23.40 9.22 31.61
N GLN A 20 -22.06 9.32 31.73
CA GLN A 20 -21.25 10.11 30.80
C GLN A 20 -21.36 9.60 29.35
N ASP A 21 -21.36 8.29 29.13
CA ASP A 21 -21.54 7.68 27.81
C ASP A 21 -22.95 7.94 27.26
N LEU A 22 -23.98 7.84 28.10
CA LEU A 22 -25.36 8.15 27.70
C LEU A 22 -25.52 9.61 27.28
N GLU A 23 -24.88 10.53 27.98
CA GLU A 23 -24.89 11.95 27.62
C GLU A 23 -24.16 12.19 26.29
N LYS A 24 -22.99 11.56 26.08
CA LYS A 24 -22.26 11.62 24.79
C LYS A 24 -23.11 11.08 23.65
N ILE A 25 -23.77 9.94 23.83
CA ILE A 25 -24.67 9.35 22.83
C ILE A 25 -25.84 10.28 22.53
N ARG A 26 -26.45 10.90 23.56
CA ARG A 26 -27.55 11.85 23.38
C ARG A 26 -27.11 13.06 22.55
N LYS A 27 -25.96 13.66 22.88
CA LYS A 27 -25.39 14.79 22.14
C LYS A 27 -25.04 14.42 20.70
N TYR A 28 -24.45 13.25 20.48
CA TYR A 28 -24.13 12.75 19.14
C TYR A 28 -25.41 12.55 18.29
N ARG A 29 -26.43 11.89 18.85
CA ARG A 29 -27.70 11.64 18.15
C ARG A 29 -28.43 12.94 17.80
N ALA A 30 -28.48 13.90 18.73
CA ALA A 30 -29.08 15.20 18.46
C ALA A 30 -28.38 15.93 17.30
N LEU A 31 -27.05 15.89 17.25
CA LEU A 31 -26.26 16.46 16.16
C LEU A 31 -26.50 15.71 14.83
N GLU A 32 -26.55 14.37 14.87
CA GLU A 32 -26.86 13.54 13.72
C GLU A 32 -28.26 13.85 13.15
N ASP A 33 -29.28 13.91 14.01
CA ASP A 33 -30.65 14.21 13.63
C ASP A 33 -30.77 15.60 13.00
N GLU A 34 -30.08 16.60 13.55
CA GLU A 34 -30.03 17.95 12.98
C GLU A 34 -29.41 17.96 11.57
N VAL A 35 -28.26 17.29 11.39
CA VAL A 35 -27.60 17.18 10.08
C VAL A 35 -28.50 16.46 9.08
N ARG A 36 -29.15 15.36 9.48
CA ARG A 36 -30.03 14.59 8.59
C ARG A 36 -31.28 15.36 8.20
N ALA A 37 -31.89 16.10 9.13
CA ALA A 37 -33.07 16.92 8.85
C ALA A 37 -32.76 18.02 7.82
N ARG A 38 -31.65 18.76 8.00
CA ARG A 38 -31.22 19.80 7.04
C ARG A 38 -30.79 19.22 5.70
N ALA A 39 -30.12 18.07 5.70
CA ALA A 39 -29.74 17.41 4.45
C ALA A 39 -30.96 16.90 3.66
N ALA A 40 -32.04 16.51 4.35
CA ALA A 40 -33.29 16.06 3.73
C ALA A 40 -34.06 17.18 3.02
N SER A 41 -33.94 18.43 3.47
CA SER A 41 -34.50 19.60 2.79
C SER A 41 -33.67 20.07 1.59
N ALA A 42 -32.59 19.35 1.24
CA ALA A 42 -31.63 19.71 0.20
C ALA A 42 -30.99 21.10 0.39
N ASP A 43 -30.97 21.59 1.63
CA ASP A 43 -30.45 22.91 1.99
C ASP A 43 -28.98 22.80 2.41
N PHE A 44 -28.07 22.85 1.42
CA PHE A 44 -26.64 22.61 1.60
C PHE A 44 -25.85 23.87 1.97
N THR A 45 -26.23 24.47 3.10
CA THR A 45 -25.71 25.77 3.57
C THR A 45 -24.34 25.69 4.26
N PRO A 46 -23.65 26.83 4.44
CA PRO A 46 -22.45 26.92 5.27
C PRO A 46 -22.69 26.45 6.72
N GLU A 47 -23.88 26.64 7.27
CA GLU A 47 -24.25 26.17 8.61
C GLU A 47 -24.27 24.63 8.65
N LEU A 48 -24.91 23.99 7.65
CA LEU A 48 -24.90 22.53 7.54
C LEU A 48 -23.47 22.01 7.38
N PHE A 49 -22.64 22.68 6.60
CA PHE A 49 -21.22 22.33 6.45
C PHE A 49 -20.49 22.33 7.79
N GLN A 50 -20.68 23.34 8.64
CA GLN A 50 -20.06 23.37 9.98
C GLN A 50 -20.54 22.23 10.89
N LEU A 51 -21.82 21.84 10.79
CA LEU A 51 -22.33 20.68 11.52
C LEU A 51 -21.66 19.38 11.05
N THR A 52 -21.37 19.23 9.75
CA THR A 52 -20.60 18.07 9.27
C THR A 52 -19.18 18.03 9.87
N SER A 53 -18.52 19.18 10.03
CA SER A 53 -17.19 19.25 10.67
C SER A 53 -17.22 18.71 12.10
N LYS A 54 -18.22 19.15 12.89
CA LYS A 54 -18.42 18.69 14.27
C LYS A 54 -18.66 17.17 14.32
N LEU A 55 -19.56 16.67 13.48
CA LEU A 55 -19.93 15.26 13.49
C LEU A 55 -18.75 14.37 13.05
N LEU A 56 -18.02 14.74 11.98
CA LEU A 56 -16.87 13.99 11.50
C LEU A 56 -15.68 14.00 12.46
N SER A 57 -15.53 15.05 13.29
CA SER A 57 -14.54 15.06 14.37
C SER A 57 -14.84 14.04 15.47
N ILE A 58 -16.10 13.61 15.60
CA ILE A 58 -16.53 12.59 16.56
C ILE A 58 -16.52 11.19 15.90
N ASN A 59 -17.00 11.09 14.66
CA ASN A 59 -17.13 9.83 13.94
C ASN A 59 -16.78 9.98 12.44
N PRO A 60 -15.49 9.87 12.08
CA PRO A 60 -15.07 9.94 10.68
C PRO A 60 -15.49 8.72 9.86
N GLU A 61 -15.94 7.62 10.47
CA GLU A 61 -16.43 6.43 9.75
C GLU A 61 -17.83 6.60 9.17
N TYR A 62 -18.55 7.67 9.53
CA TYR A 62 -19.90 7.88 9.05
C TYR A 62 -19.94 8.45 7.63
N TYR A 63 -19.89 7.55 6.64
CA TYR A 63 -19.79 7.88 5.21
C TYR A 63 -20.87 8.84 4.68
N THR A 64 -22.10 8.76 5.20
CA THR A 64 -23.19 9.65 4.78
C THR A 64 -22.84 11.12 5.01
N ILE A 65 -22.14 11.42 6.10
CA ILE A 65 -21.79 12.79 6.48
C ILE A 65 -20.71 13.36 5.56
N TRP A 66 -19.76 12.52 5.11
CA TRP A 66 -18.82 12.91 4.05
C TRP A 66 -19.54 13.26 2.74
N ASN A 67 -20.60 12.54 2.38
CA ASN A 67 -21.40 12.86 1.19
C ASN A 67 -22.18 14.17 1.36
N VAL A 68 -22.77 14.42 2.53
CA VAL A 68 -23.40 15.72 2.83
C VAL A 68 -22.38 16.84 2.75
N ARG A 69 -21.18 16.65 3.32
CA ARG A 69 -20.10 17.63 3.27
C ARG A 69 -19.68 17.97 1.83
N ARG A 70 -19.54 16.96 0.95
CA ARG A 70 -19.27 17.18 -0.48
C ARG A 70 -20.37 18.01 -1.15
N ARG A 71 -21.63 17.76 -0.83
CA ARG A 71 -22.76 18.53 -1.38
C ARG A 71 -22.74 19.98 -0.90
N CYS A 72 -22.46 20.24 0.37
CA CYS A 72 -22.21 21.59 0.87
C CYS A 72 -21.07 22.28 0.12
N LEU A 73 -19.93 21.61 -0.02
CA LEU A 73 -18.79 22.18 -0.75
C LEU A 73 -19.15 22.56 -2.19
N LEU A 74 -19.83 21.68 -2.92
CA LEU A 74 -20.20 21.92 -4.32
C LEU A 74 -21.30 22.96 -4.51
N SER A 75 -22.16 23.17 -3.52
CA SER A 75 -23.32 24.07 -3.63
C SER A 75 -23.06 25.47 -3.10
N SER A 76 -22.21 25.62 -2.08
CA SER A 76 -22.08 26.90 -1.35
C SER A 76 -20.65 27.41 -1.16
N LEU A 77 -19.61 26.58 -1.33
CA LEU A 77 -18.23 26.98 -1.03
C LEU A 77 -17.30 26.97 -2.24
N LEU A 78 -17.49 26.03 -3.15
CA LEU A 78 -16.75 25.96 -4.42
C LEU A 78 -17.55 26.66 -5.52
N SER A 79 -16.83 27.33 -6.41
CA SER A 79 -17.44 27.99 -7.56
C SER A 79 -18.15 26.99 -8.48
N PRO A 80 -19.20 27.37 -9.24
CA PRO A 80 -19.76 26.50 -10.27
C PRO A 80 -18.71 26.20 -11.35
N LEU A 81 -18.62 24.93 -11.79
CA LEU A 81 -17.75 24.57 -12.91
C LEU A 81 -18.20 25.35 -14.16
N ALA A 82 -17.25 25.92 -14.89
CA ALA A 82 -17.54 26.66 -16.11
C ALA A 82 -18.12 25.69 -17.17
N THR A 83 -19.32 25.96 -17.66
CA THR A 83 -19.81 25.37 -18.91
C THR A 83 -19.04 25.99 -20.07
N SER A 84 -18.41 25.15 -20.90
CA SER A 84 -17.59 25.53 -22.05
C SER A 84 -18.29 26.49 -23.01
N GLN A 85 -18.25 27.79 -22.75
CA GLN A 85 -18.59 28.84 -23.70
C GLN A 85 -17.58 29.99 -23.56
N GLN A 86 -17.10 30.42 -24.73
CA GLN A 86 -16.03 31.38 -24.96
C GLN A 86 -16.21 32.64 -24.08
N GLN A 87 -15.25 32.89 -23.19
CA GLN A 87 -15.28 34.04 -22.29
C GLN A 87 -14.38 35.19 -22.79
N PRO A 88 -14.86 36.45 -22.77
CA PRO A 88 -14.11 37.63 -23.17
C PRO A 88 -12.95 37.95 -22.21
N PRO A 89 -11.96 38.77 -22.62
CA PRO A 89 -10.74 39.04 -21.83
C PRO A 89 -10.95 39.64 -20.43
N ALA A 90 -12.04 40.37 -20.18
CA ALA A 90 -12.42 40.86 -18.84
C ALA A 90 -12.85 39.73 -17.87
N ALA A 91 -13.04 38.51 -18.36
CA ALA A 91 -13.38 37.34 -17.55
C ALA A 91 -12.14 36.66 -16.93
N ARG A 92 -10.92 37.01 -17.36
CA ARG A 92 -9.67 36.40 -16.84
C ARG A 92 -9.45 36.74 -15.36
N ASP A 93 -9.54 38.02 -14.99
CA ASP A 93 -9.39 38.45 -13.58
C ASP A 93 -10.47 37.83 -12.68
N ALA A 94 -11.69 37.63 -13.20
CA ALA A 94 -12.77 36.99 -12.47
C ALA A 94 -12.56 35.46 -12.34
N ALA A 95 -12.00 34.81 -13.36
CA ALA A 95 -11.64 33.40 -13.32
C ALA A 95 -10.48 33.15 -12.34
N ASP A 96 -9.46 34.01 -12.33
CA ASP A 96 -8.32 33.91 -11.42
C ASP A 96 -8.75 34.09 -9.96
N LYS A 97 -9.65 35.05 -9.68
CA LYS A 97 -10.25 35.20 -8.34
C LYS A 97 -11.03 33.96 -7.90
N LYS A 98 -11.79 33.33 -8.80
CA LYS A 98 -12.53 32.09 -8.50
C LYS A 98 -11.57 30.93 -8.23
N ALA A 99 -10.55 30.74 -9.06
CA ALA A 99 -9.56 29.68 -8.88
C ALA A 99 -8.77 29.85 -7.58
N SER A 100 -8.43 31.09 -7.20
CA SER A 100 -7.78 31.38 -5.91
C SER A 100 -8.69 31.06 -4.72
N SER A 101 -9.98 31.41 -4.80
CA SER A 101 -10.97 31.06 -3.77
C SER A 101 -11.16 29.54 -3.65
N ASP A 102 -11.31 28.84 -4.78
CA ASP A 102 -11.46 27.38 -4.80
C ASP A 102 -10.21 26.69 -4.25
N LEU A 103 -9.01 27.18 -4.57
CA LEU A 103 -7.75 26.68 -4.00
C LEU A 103 -7.74 26.82 -2.48
N ALA A 104 -8.13 27.97 -1.93
CA ALA A 104 -8.18 28.19 -0.49
C ALA A 104 -9.16 27.23 0.22
N VAL A 105 -10.35 27.01 -0.37
CA VAL A 105 -11.34 26.06 0.14
C VAL A 105 -10.78 24.63 0.12
N LEU A 106 -10.20 24.20 -1.00
CA LEU A 106 -9.64 22.84 -1.13
C LEU A 106 -8.45 22.61 -0.19
N GLN A 107 -7.57 23.60 -0.01
CA GLN A 107 -6.46 23.53 0.95
C GLN A 107 -6.97 23.44 2.40
N SER A 108 -8.01 24.21 2.74
CA SER A 108 -8.68 24.12 4.04
C SER A 108 -9.25 22.71 4.27
N GLU A 109 -9.88 22.10 3.25
CA GLU A 109 -10.45 20.76 3.37
C GLU A 109 -9.39 19.65 3.48
N LEU A 110 -8.31 19.76 2.72
CA LEU A 110 -7.17 18.87 2.88
C LEU A 110 -6.55 19.03 4.28
N THR A 111 -6.47 20.25 4.81
CA THR A 111 -5.97 20.49 6.17
C THR A 111 -6.92 19.91 7.23
N PHE A 112 -8.23 20.09 7.07
CA PHE A 112 -9.26 19.55 7.97
C PHE A 112 -9.15 18.04 8.17
N THR A 113 -8.79 17.29 7.12
CA THR A 113 -8.67 15.83 7.22
C THR A 113 -7.40 15.34 7.93
N ILE A 114 -6.37 16.19 8.12
CA ILE A 114 -5.10 15.80 8.76
C ILE A 114 -5.32 15.29 10.20
N PRO A 115 -5.95 16.04 11.13
CA PRO A 115 -6.19 15.53 12.48
C PRO A 115 -7.05 14.26 12.49
N LEU A 116 -7.99 14.12 11.55
CA LEU A 116 -8.80 12.92 11.42
C LEU A 116 -7.97 11.71 10.97
N LEU A 117 -7.02 11.88 10.03
CA LEU A 117 -6.08 10.82 9.65
C LEU A 117 -5.16 10.44 10.80
N VAL A 118 -4.71 11.40 11.60
CA VAL A 118 -3.85 11.11 12.75
C VAL A 118 -4.58 10.25 13.80
N GLN A 119 -5.87 10.53 14.01
CA GLN A 119 -6.75 9.81 14.93
C GLN A 119 -7.21 8.45 14.38
N SER A 120 -7.62 8.41 13.11
CA SER A 120 -8.25 7.27 12.44
C SER A 120 -7.55 6.96 11.10
N PRO A 121 -6.27 6.57 11.10
CA PRO A 121 -5.44 6.43 9.89
C PRO A 121 -5.90 5.33 8.92
N LYS A 122 -6.81 4.46 9.37
CA LYS A 122 -7.38 3.34 8.61
C LYS A 122 -8.84 3.55 8.20
N CYS A 123 -9.37 4.77 8.38
CA CYS A 123 -10.72 5.11 7.93
C CYS A 123 -10.73 5.34 6.42
N TYR A 124 -11.44 4.49 5.69
CA TYR A 124 -11.59 4.58 4.23
C TYR A 124 -12.12 5.93 3.76
N TRP A 125 -13.06 6.50 4.50
CA TRP A 125 -13.79 7.69 4.06
C TRP A 125 -12.96 8.96 4.10
N ILE A 126 -11.96 9.03 4.98
CA ILE A 126 -11.03 10.16 5.00
C ILE A 126 -10.15 10.14 3.74
N TRP A 127 -9.53 9.00 3.43
CA TRP A 127 -8.72 8.83 2.21
C TRP A 127 -9.54 9.06 0.94
N ASN A 128 -10.76 8.55 0.90
CA ASN A 128 -11.69 8.74 -0.22
C ASN A 128 -12.12 10.20 -0.38
N PHE A 129 -12.36 10.93 0.72
CA PHE A 129 -12.67 12.35 0.67
C PHE A 129 -11.48 13.19 0.21
N ARG A 130 -10.25 12.90 0.68
CA ARG A 130 -9.04 13.58 0.19
C ARG A 130 -8.86 13.39 -1.31
N GLN A 131 -9.00 12.16 -1.81
CA GLN A 131 -8.97 11.87 -3.24
C GLN A 131 -10.00 12.71 -4.00
N TRP A 132 -11.24 12.76 -3.51
CA TRP A 132 -12.30 13.56 -4.13
C TRP A 132 -11.95 15.06 -4.17
N ALA A 133 -11.42 15.63 -3.08
CA ALA A 133 -11.02 17.03 -3.01
C ALA A 133 -9.89 17.35 -4.01
N LEU A 134 -8.91 16.47 -4.15
CA LEU A 134 -7.84 16.61 -5.13
C LEU A 134 -8.33 16.47 -6.58
N SER A 135 -9.33 15.63 -6.83
CA SER A 135 -10.00 15.60 -8.13
C SER A 135 -10.72 16.92 -8.44
N GLN A 136 -11.29 17.58 -7.43
CA GLN A 136 -11.83 18.94 -7.62
C GLN A 136 -10.74 19.96 -7.95
N ALA A 137 -9.52 19.80 -7.41
CA ALA A 137 -8.38 20.66 -7.76
C ALA A 137 -8.07 20.58 -9.27
N ILE A 138 -8.10 19.39 -9.87
CA ILE A 138 -7.89 19.21 -11.32
C ILE A 138 -8.97 19.91 -12.14
N LEU A 139 -10.23 19.84 -11.71
CA LEU A 139 -11.36 20.40 -12.45
C LEU A 139 -11.44 21.93 -12.36
N ARG A 140 -10.81 22.55 -11.37
CA ARG A 140 -11.08 23.94 -10.97
C ARG A 140 -9.87 24.85 -11.03
N LEU A 141 -8.67 24.29 -10.94
CA LEU A 141 -7.43 25.03 -10.87
C LEU A 141 -6.64 24.87 -12.17
N SER A 142 -5.61 25.70 -12.33
CA SER A 142 -4.60 25.47 -13.36
C SER A 142 -3.90 24.13 -13.13
N ALA A 143 -3.40 23.51 -14.20
CA ALA A 143 -2.66 22.25 -14.11
C ALA A 143 -1.49 22.33 -13.12
N ALA A 144 -0.78 23.47 -13.09
CA ALA A 144 0.32 23.71 -12.15
C ALA A 144 -0.14 23.75 -10.69
N ALA A 145 -1.22 24.47 -10.37
CA ALA A 145 -1.74 24.54 -9.01
C ALA A 145 -2.33 23.20 -8.55
N ALA A 146 -3.03 22.50 -9.44
CA ALA A 146 -3.53 21.16 -9.17
C ALA A 146 -2.36 20.19 -8.91
N ARG A 147 -1.34 20.19 -9.78
CA ARG A 147 -0.13 19.36 -9.62
C ARG A 147 0.55 19.60 -8.28
N GLN A 148 0.73 20.86 -7.87
CA GLN A 148 1.31 21.20 -6.56
C GLN A 148 0.51 20.61 -5.39
N ALA A 149 -0.83 20.65 -5.46
CA ALA A 149 -1.69 20.06 -4.44
C ALA A 149 -1.51 18.53 -4.36
N TRP A 150 -1.43 17.85 -5.50
CA TRP A 150 -1.16 16.40 -5.55
C TRP A 150 0.25 16.04 -5.08
N GLN A 151 1.27 16.84 -5.40
CA GLN A 151 2.66 16.61 -4.96
C GLN A 151 2.78 16.69 -3.44
N THR A 152 2.06 17.62 -2.80
CA THR A 152 2.03 17.75 -1.33
C THR A 152 1.53 16.48 -0.63
N GLU A 153 0.72 15.65 -1.31
CA GLU A 153 0.24 14.39 -0.76
C GLU A 153 1.34 13.32 -0.64
N LEU A 154 2.43 13.42 -1.40
CA LEU A 154 3.57 12.52 -1.24
C LEU A 154 4.24 12.72 0.13
N ASP A 155 4.29 13.95 0.64
CA ASP A 155 4.77 14.23 2.00
C ASP A 155 3.82 13.69 3.06
N LEU A 156 2.51 13.84 2.86
CA LEU A 156 1.52 13.26 3.75
C LEU A 156 1.66 11.75 3.82
N THR A 157 1.73 11.06 2.68
CA THR A 157 1.88 9.60 2.65
C THR A 157 3.17 9.16 3.33
N SER A 158 4.28 9.88 3.11
CA SER A 158 5.55 9.62 3.79
C SER A 158 5.39 9.73 5.31
N LYS A 159 4.80 10.83 5.82
CA LYS A 159 4.52 11.00 7.26
C LYS A 159 3.62 9.91 7.84
N MET A 160 2.60 9.49 7.09
CA MET A 160 1.68 8.44 7.53
C MET A 160 2.36 7.05 7.57
N LEU A 161 3.26 6.78 6.62
CA LEU A 161 4.07 5.57 6.56
C LEU A 161 5.23 5.58 7.58
N ASP A 162 5.73 6.75 7.97
CA ASP A 162 6.67 6.86 9.08
C ASP A 162 6.02 6.47 10.41
N LYS A 163 4.74 6.83 10.60
CA LYS A 163 3.96 6.46 11.79
C LYS A 163 3.50 4.99 11.78
N ASP A 164 3.01 4.50 10.65
CA ASP A 164 2.61 3.09 10.47
C ASP A 164 3.06 2.62 9.08
N ARG A 165 4.25 2.04 9.04
CA ARG A 165 4.92 1.57 7.81
C ARG A 165 4.16 0.50 7.03
N ARG A 166 3.23 -0.20 7.71
CA ARG A 166 2.36 -1.25 7.13
C ARG A 166 0.94 -0.75 6.87
N ASN A 167 0.70 0.56 6.96
CA ASN A 167 -0.60 1.13 6.64
C ASN A 167 -0.89 0.99 5.14
N PHE A 168 -1.66 -0.04 4.79
CA PHE A 168 -2.00 -0.33 3.40
C PHE A 168 -2.83 0.79 2.75
N HIS A 169 -3.59 1.58 3.51
CA HIS A 169 -4.31 2.73 2.97
C HIS A 169 -3.34 3.81 2.52
N ALA A 170 -2.32 4.11 3.32
CA ALA A 170 -1.30 5.10 2.97
C ALA A 170 -0.48 4.65 1.75
N TRP A 171 -0.09 3.37 1.67
CA TRP A 171 0.56 2.81 0.47
C TRP A 171 -0.34 2.85 -0.77
N SER A 172 -1.61 2.48 -0.63
CA SER A 172 -2.56 2.50 -1.76
C SER A 172 -2.84 3.93 -2.22
N TYR A 173 -2.98 4.86 -1.28
CA TYR A 173 -3.17 6.28 -1.57
C TYR A 173 -1.92 6.87 -2.23
N ARG A 174 -0.71 6.50 -1.80
CA ARG A 174 0.54 6.91 -2.44
C ARG A 174 0.57 6.49 -3.92
N ARG A 175 0.31 5.21 -4.22
CA ARG A 175 0.22 4.71 -5.61
C ARG A 175 -0.81 5.47 -6.44
N LEU A 176 -1.94 5.80 -5.84
CA LEU A 176 -3.00 6.59 -6.48
C LEU A 176 -2.53 8.01 -6.81
N VAL A 177 -1.86 8.67 -5.85
CA VAL A 177 -1.28 10.01 -6.03
C VAL A 177 -0.25 9.99 -7.16
N ILE A 178 0.66 9.02 -7.17
CA ILE A 178 1.67 8.86 -8.23
C ILE A 178 0.99 8.68 -9.58
N GLY A 179 0.09 7.71 -9.71
CA GLY A 179 -0.60 7.45 -10.98
C GLY A 179 -1.40 8.66 -11.50
N ARG A 180 -1.83 9.56 -10.61
CA ARG A 180 -2.43 10.84 -11.01
C ARG A 180 -1.39 11.89 -11.37
N LEU A 181 -0.28 12.00 -10.63
CA LEU A 181 0.82 12.93 -10.92
C LEU A 181 1.49 12.64 -12.25
N GLU A 182 1.45 11.39 -12.72
CA GLU A 182 1.95 10.94 -14.02
C GLU A 182 0.93 11.20 -15.16
N SER A 183 -0.29 11.62 -14.84
CA SER A 183 -1.36 11.73 -15.84
C SER A 183 -1.23 12.98 -16.72
N PRO A 184 -1.73 12.94 -17.97
CA PRO A 184 -1.69 14.10 -18.88
C PRO A 184 -2.39 15.35 -18.31
N GLU A 185 -3.46 15.18 -17.53
CA GLU A 185 -4.20 16.28 -16.90
C GLU A 185 -3.35 17.09 -15.92
N LEU A 186 -2.35 16.46 -15.31
CA LEU A 186 -1.36 17.10 -14.43
C LEU A 186 -0.02 17.35 -15.12
N GLN A 187 0.03 17.21 -16.45
CA GLN A 187 1.25 17.37 -17.25
C GLN A 187 2.40 16.55 -16.66
N GLY A 188 2.07 15.31 -16.31
CA GLY A 188 2.96 14.39 -15.61
C GLY A 188 3.97 13.70 -16.50
N GLU A 189 5.06 13.30 -15.87
CA GLU A 189 6.06 12.38 -16.39
C GLU A 189 6.15 11.19 -15.43
N SER A 190 6.73 10.08 -15.89
CA SER A 190 6.91 8.90 -15.05
C SER A 190 7.70 9.22 -13.78
N MET A 191 7.24 8.67 -12.66
CA MET A 191 7.89 8.73 -11.36
C MET A 191 8.42 7.36 -10.92
N ALA A 192 8.54 6.41 -11.84
CA ALA A 192 8.94 5.03 -11.55
C ALA A 192 10.32 4.95 -10.87
N GLU A 193 11.26 5.80 -11.29
CA GLU A 193 12.62 5.90 -10.73
C GLU A 193 12.59 6.39 -9.27
N GLU A 194 11.90 7.51 -9.01
CA GLU A 194 11.79 8.11 -7.69
C GLU A 194 11.09 7.17 -6.71
N GLU A 195 10.07 6.45 -7.18
CA GLU A 195 9.34 5.49 -6.35
C GLU A 195 10.14 4.22 -6.09
N PHE A 196 10.94 3.76 -7.06
CA PHE A 196 11.85 2.64 -6.84
C PHE A 196 12.91 3.02 -5.80
N ALA A 197 13.51 4.20 -5.91
CA ALA A 197 14.43 4.74 -4.91
C ALA A 197 13.76 4.96 -3.54
N TYR A 198 12.49 5.38 -3.52
CA TYR A 198 11.70 5.48 -2.29
C TYR A 198 11.59 4.13 -1.59
N THR A 199 11.29 3.04 -2.32
CA THR A 199 11.19 1.70 -1.71
C THR A 199 12.51 1.26 -1.09
N GLU A 200 13.64 1.50 -1.76
CA GLU A 200 14.96 1.17 -1.23
C GLU A 200 15.25 1.89 0.09
N ARG A 201 14.98 3.20 0.14
CA ARG A 201 15.17 4.01 1.36
C ARG A 201 14.32 3.47 2.52
N ILE A 202 13.07 3.09 2.24
CA ILE A 202 12.17 2.58 3.28
C ILE A 202 12.56 1.16 3.73
N ILE A 203 13.00 0.31 2.81
CA ILE A 203 13.52 -1.04 3.12
C ILE A 203 14.77 -0.93 4.01
N ARG A 204 15.74 -0.09 3.66
CA ARG A 204 16.96 0.09 4.47
C ARG A 204 16.70 0.61 5.87
N ARG A 205 15.57 1.29 6.09
CA ARG A 205 15.15 1.74 7.43
C ARG A 205 14.51 0.61 8.25
N ASP A 206 13.85 -0.34 7.60
CA ASP A 206 13.17 -1.45 8.23
C ASP A 206 13.03 -2.63 7.25
N LEU A 207 13.91 -3.62 7.41
CA LEU A 207 13.93 -4.83 6.59
C LEU A 207 12.64 -5.65 6.72
N SER A 208 11.93 -5.52 7.84
CA SER A 208 10.63 -6.15 8.10
C SER A 208 9.45 -5.53 7.34
N ASN A 209 9.67 -4.49 6.54
CA ASN A 209 8.59 -3.77 5.88
C ASN A 209 8.08 -4.49 4.63
N PHE A 210 7.23 -5.51 4.81
CA PHE A 210 6.58 -6.24 3.71
C PHE A 210 5.94 -5.33 2.65
N SER A 211 5.32 -4.22 3.07
CA SER A 211 4.66 -3.32 2.12
C SER A 211 5.65 -2.62 1.19
N ALA A 212 6.86 -2.32 1.66
CA ALA A 212 7.91 -1.73 0.84
C ALA A 212 8.49 -2.75 -0.15
N TRP A 213 8.78 -3.97 0.29
CA TRP A 213 9.21 -5.08 -0.57
C TRP A 213 8.18 -5.40 -1.65
N HIS A 214 6.91 -5.49 -1.28
CA HIS A 214 5.82 -5.69 -2.24
C HIS A 214 5.75 -4.55 -3.26
N ASN A 215 5.79 -3.28 -2.80
CA ASN A 215 5.75 -2.14 -3.72
C ASN A 215 6.96 -2.12 -4.67
N ARG A 216 8.15 -2.50 -4.19
CA ARG A 216 9.36 -2.64 -5.00
C ARG A 216 9.18 -3.70 -6.09
N SER A 217 8.64 -4.87 -5.72
CA SER A 217 8.37 -5.98 -6.63
C SER A 217 7.45 -5.58 -7.80
N GLN A 218 6.47 -4.73 -7.54
CA GLN A 218 5.54 -4.23 -8.57
C GLN A 218 6.18 -3.19 -9.52
N LEU A 219 7.23 -2.48 -9.09
CA LEU A 219 7.87 -1.41 -9.87
C LEU A 219 8.94 -1.94 -10.83
N ILE A 220 9.65 -3.03 -10.49
CA ILE A 220 10.80 -3.54 -11.26
C ILE A 220 10.48 -3.69 -12.75
N ARG A 221 9.36 -4.32 -13.08
CA ARG A 221 8.99 -4.56 -14.48
C ARG A 221 8.81 -3.24 -15.24
N ARG A 222 7.98 -2.34 -14.70
CA ARG A 222 7.71 -1.03 -15.31
C ARG A 222 9.01 -0.24 -15.51
N LEU A 223 9.89 -0.24 -14.50
CA LEU A 223 11.18 0.42 -14.54
C LEU A 223 12.07 -0.12 -15.68
N LEU A 224 12.15 -1.45 -15.82
CA LEU A 224 12.92 -2.09 -16.88
C LEU A 224 12.34 -1.80 -18.28
N GLU A 225 11.01 -1.76 -18.41
CA GLU A 225 10.33 -1.42 -19.66
C GLU A 225 10.60 0.03 -20.07
N GLU A 226 10.42 0.99 -19.15
CA GLU A 226 10.64 2.41 -19.42
C GLU A 226 12.11 2.74 -19.72
N ARG A 227 13.06 2.02 -19.11
CA ARG A 227 14.50 2.12 -19.41
C ARG A 227 14.89 1.50 -20.77
N GLY A 228 13.97 0.80 -21.44
CA GLY A 228 14.30 -0.01 -22.63
C GLY A 228 15.37 -1.07 -22.31
N ALA A 229 15.28 -1.71 -21.14
CA ALA A 229 16.32 -2.60 -20.63
C ALA A 229 16.45 -3.87 -21.49
N ASP A 230 17.67 -4.10 -22.00
CA ASP A 230 18.08 -5.33 -22.66
C ASP A 230 18.22 -6.51 -21.67
N ALA A 231 18.52 -7.70 -22.21
CA ALA A 231 18.71 -8.92 -21.43
C ALA A 231 19.78 -8.77 -20.33
N GLY A 232 20.89 -8.09 -20.61
CA GLY A 232 21.98 -7.89 -19.66
C GLY A 232 21.58 -6.99 -18.50
N LYS A 233 20.89 -5.88 -18.78
CA LYS A 233 20.35 -4.98 -17.73
C LYS A 233 19.30 -5.65 -16.86
N ARG A 234 18.47 -6.52 -17.44
CA ARG A 234 17.46 -7.30 -16.69
C ARG A 234 18.12 -8.34 -15.77
N ALA A 235 19.16 -9.02 -16.25
CA ALA A 235 19.94 -9.94 -15.41
C ALA A 235 20.69 -9.20 -14.29
N ALA A 236 21.26 -8.02 -14.59
CA ALA A 236 21.90 -7.18 -13.58
C ALA A 236 20.93 -6.70 -12.49
N MET A 237 19.70 -6.32 -12.86
CA MET A 237 18.64 -5.99 -11.89
C MET A 237 18.32 -7.18 -10.98
N LEU A 238 18.16 -8.39 -11.53
CA LEU A 238 17.95 -9.57 -10.71
C LEU A 238 19.10 -9.83 -9.73
N GLY A 239 20.34 -9.75 -10.20
CA GLY A 239 21.52 -9.92 -9.35
C GLY A 239 21.53 -8.93 -8.17
N GLN A 240 21.31 -7.65 -8.47
CA GLN A 240 21.24 -6.59 -7.44
C GLN A 240 20.11 -6.84 -6.42
N GLU A 241 18.95 -7.30 -6.87
CA GLU A 241 17.82 -7.58 -5.97
C GLU A 241 18.03 -8.86 -5.14
N LEU A 242 18.69 -9.88 -5.70
CA LEU A 242 19.09 -11.08 -4.95
C LEU A 242 20.13 -10.73 -3.89
N ASP A 243 21.16 -9.97 -4.24
CA ASP A 243 22.19 -9.53 -3.29
C ASP A 243 21.56 -8.71 -2.15
N LEU A 244 20.67 -7.77 -2.47
CA LEU A 244 19.95 -6.97 -1.48
C LEU A 244 19.15 -7.83 -0.49
N VAL A 245 18.41 -8.84 -0.97
CA VAL A 245 17.61 -9.69 -0.06
C VAL A 245 18.47 -10.69 0.71
N ARG A 246 19.57 -11.19 0.14
CA ARG A 246 20.51 -12.07 0.84
C ARG A 246 21.21 -11.34 1.98
N GLU A 247 21.69 -10.11 1.74
CA GLU A 247 22.25 -9.25 2.80
C GLU A 247 21.24 -9.04 3.94
N ALA A 248 19.95 -8.85 3.60
CA ALA A 248 18.90 -8.73 4.59
C ALA A 248 18.61 -10.04 5.34
N LEU A 249 18.64 -11.19 4.65
CA LEU A 249 18.45 -12.52 5.25
C LEU A 249 19.59 -12.89 6.20
N ASN A 250 20.82 -12.47 5.93
CA ASN A 250 21.96 -12.69 6.82
C ASN A 250 21.82 -12.02 8.20
N VAL A 251 20.97 -10.99 8.31
CA VAL A 251 20.74 -10.24 9.55
C VAL A 251 19.36 -10.46 10.18
N GLY A 252 18.40 -11.00 9.44
CA GLY A 252 17.03 -11.20 9.92
C GLY A 252 16.32 -12.38 9.25
N PRO A 253 16.88 -13.60 9.28
CA PRO A 253 16.30 -14.76 8.61
C PRO A 253 14.95 -15.19 9.20
N GLU A 254 14.57 -14.73 10.39
CA GLU A 254 13.24 -14.96 10.96
C GLU A 254 12.13 -14.16 10.25
N ASP A 255 12.47 -13.10 9.52
CA ASP A 255 11.49 -12.21 8.91
C ASP A 255 10.90 -12.79 7.62
N GLN A 256 9.63 -13.19 7.71
CA GLN A 256 8.88 -13.75 6.58
C GLN A 256 8.85 -12.85 5.33
N SER A 257 8.96 -11.53 5.49
CA SER A 257 8.86 -10.57 4.39
C SER A 257 10.02 -10.73 3.41
N LEU A 258 11.21 -11.01 3.93
CA LEU A 258 12.42 -11.23 3.16
C LEU A 258 12.29 -12.50 2.33
N TRP A 259 11.83 -13.60 2.94
CA TRP A 259 11.57 -14.85 2.24
C TRP A 259 10.50 -14.73 1.17
N TYR A 260 9.42 -13.97 1.42
CA TYR A 260 8.42 -13.72 0.37
C TYR A 260 8.98 -12.93 -0.81
N TYR A 261 9.88 -11.97 -0.56
CA TYR A 261 10.54 -11.23 -1.63
C TYR A 261 11.54 -12.11 -2.39
N HIS A 262 12.35 -12.91 -1.67
CA HIS A 262 13.26 -13.90 -2.26
C HIS A 262 12.51 -14.90 -3.15
N ARG A 263 11.40 -15.48 -2.64
CA ARG A 263 10.51 -16.36 -3.42
C ARG A 263 9.93 -15.68 -4.65
N PHE A 264 9.58 -14.39 -4.56
CA PHE A 264 9.16 -13.62 -5.72
C PHE A 264 10.28 -13.55 -6.77
N LEU A 265 11.52 -13.26 -6.40
CA LEU A 265 12.66 -13.23 -7.33
C LEU A 265 12.92 -14.60 -7.96
N VAL A 266 12.94 -15.66 -7.14
CA VAL A 266 13.10 -17.05 -7.61
C VAL A 266 11.97 -17.44 -8.58
N SER A 267 10.74 -16.98 -8.33
CA SER A 267 9.61 -17.20 -9.24
C SER A 267 9.83 -16.60 -10.64
N GLN A 268 10.58 -15.50 -10.74
CA GLN A 268 10.94 -14.88 -12.03
C GLN A 268 11.94 -15.73 -12.83
N ILE A 269 12.80 -16.47 -12.12
CA ILE A 269 13.84 -17.35 -12.68
C ILE A 269 13.20 -18.62 -13.23
N ILE A 270 12.41 -19.32 -12.39
CA ILE A 270 11.76 -20.58 -12.76
C ILE A 270 10.62 -20.37 -13.77
N ASN A 271 9.95 -19.22 -13.71
CA ASN A 271 8.79 -18.85 -14.52
C ASN A 271 7.59 -19.81 -14.35
N ARG A 272 7.27 -20.18 -13.09
CA ARG A 272 6.15 -21.10 -12.75
C ARG A 272 4.76 -20.44 -12.75
N GLY A 273 4.67 -19.13 -13.00
CA GLY A 273 3.41 -18.38 -12.93
C GLY A 273 2.79 -18.05 -14.29
N ALA A 274 1.49 -17.76 -14.32
CA ALA A 274 0.77 -17.24 -15.48
C ALA A 274 1.12 -15.78 -15.84
N GLY A 275 2.08 -15.17 -15.13
CA GLY A 275 2.56 -13.80 -15.36
C GLY A 275 3.84 -13.77 -16.19
N GLN A 276 4.02 -12.70 -16.97
CA GLN A 276 5.27 -12.48 -17.71
C GLN A 276 6.40 -12.09 -16.73
N THR A 277 7.41 -12.95 -16.60
CA THR A 277 8.68 -12.62 -15.93
C THR A 277 9.31 -11.34 -16.48
N PHE A 278 10.01 -10.57 -15.64
CA PHE A 278 10.80 -9.42 -16.11
C PHE A 278 12.14 -9.82 -16.74
N LEU A 279 12.52 -11.10 -16.62
CA LEU A 279 13.73 -11.65 -17.22
C LEU A 279 13.54 -12.01 -18.69
N PRO A 280 14.61 -12.01 -19.50
CA PRO A 280 14.60 -12.71 -20.78
C PRO A 280 14.37 -14.22 -20.57
N PRO A 281 13.95 -14.97 -21.62
CA PRO A 281 13.88 -16.43 -21.54
C PRO A 281 15.24 -17.01 -21.14
N LEU A 282 15.28 -17.69 -19.99
CA LEU A 282 16.46 -18.38 -19.49
C LEU A 282 16.47 -19.83 -20.00
N THR A 283 17.65 -20.32 -20.36
CA THR A 283 17.88 -21.74 -20.64
C THR A 283 17.73 -22.57 -19.37
N ALA A 284 17.47 -23.88 -19.51
CA ALA A 284 17.39 -24.79 -18.36
C ALA A 284 18.67 -24.74 -17.51
N ARG A 285 19.84 -24.72 -18.16
CA ARG A 285 21.15 -24.61 -17.51
C ARG A 285 21.32 -23.33 -16.70
N GLU A 286 20.85 -22.19 -17.20
CA GLU A 286 20.89 -20.93 -16.46
C GLU A 286 19.97 -20.97 -15.24
N LYS A 287 18.75 -21.49 -15.40
CA LYS A 287 17.81 -21.64 -14.27
C LYS A 287 18.39 -22.54 -13.18
N VAL A 288 18.97 -23.67 -13.56
CA VAL A 288 19.69 -24.60 -12.67
C VAL A 288 20.82 -23.88 -11.94
N ALA A 289 21.65 -23.11 -12.65
CA ALA A 289 22.76 -22.38 -12.05
C ALA A 289 22.29 -21.32 -11.02
N TYR A 290 21.20 -20.60 -11.31
CA TYR A 290 20.61 -19.66 -10.35
C TYR A 290 20.05 -20.37 -9.13
N LEU A 291 19.21 -21.40 -9.32
CA LEU A 291 18.60 -22.13 -8.22
C LEU A 291 19.64 -22.84 -7.35
N GLY A 292 20.64 -23.46 -7.97
CA GLY A 292 21.74 -24.10 -7.27
C GLY A 292 22.43 -23.12 -6.34
N ARG A 293 22.79 -21.92 -6.85
CA ARG A 293 23.40 -20.87 -6.03
C ARG A 293 22.48 -20.41 -4.88
N GLU A 294 21.19 -20.18 -5.13
CA GLU A 294 20.28 -19.81 -4.02
C GLU A 294 20.20 -20.89 -2.95
N ILE A 295 20.21 -22.18 -3.35
CA ILE A 295 20.18 -23.28 -2.38
C ILE A 295 21.49 -23.29 -1.58
N ASP A 296 22.64 -23.17 -2.24
CA ASP A 296 23.96 -23.15 -1.57
C ASP A 296 24.02 -22.01 -0.53
N GLU A 297 23.57 -20.81 -0.89
CA GLU A 297 23.53 -19.64 0.02
C GLU A 297 22.59 -19.86 1.23
N ILE A 298 21.47 -20.58 1.03
CA ILE A 298 20.54 -20.90 2.12
C ILE A 298 21.08 -22.05 2.99
N GLU A 299 21.83 -22.99 2.41
CA GLU A 299 22.56 -24.02 3.15
C GLU A 299 23.65 -23.39 4.04
N GLU A 300 24.36 -22.35 3.56
CA GLU A 300 25.28 -21.56 4.40
C GLU A 300 24.54 -20.87 5.55
N LEU A 301 23.40 -20.23 5.28
CA LEU A 301 22.57 -19.61 6.32
C LEU A 301 22.07 -20.63 7.36
N LEU A 302 21.83 -21.87 6.96
CA LEU A 302 21.40 -22.94 7.86
C LEU A 302 22.48 -23.32 8.88
N GLU A 303 23.77 -23.10 8.59
CA GLU A 303 24.86 -23.38 9.53
C GLU A 303 24.75 -22.55 10.82
N ASP A 304 24.25 -21.31 10.69
CA ASP A 304 24.09 -20.37 11.80
C ASP A 304 22.67 -20.37 12.40
N TYR A 305 21.64 -20.79 11.64
CA TYR A 305 20.23 -20.64 12.01
C TYR A 305 19.42 -21.94 11.82
N ASP A 306 19.53 -22.89 12.75
CA ASP A 306 18.88 -24.21 12.65
C ASP A 306 17.45 -24.30 13.24
N ASP A 307 16.93 -23.18 13.76
CA ASP A 307 15.59 -23.03 14.35
C ASP A 307 14.65 -22.15 13.52
N VAL A 308 15.11 -21.66 12.37
CA VAL A 308 14.33 -20.80 11.46
C VAL A 308 13.66 -21.66 10.38
N LYS A 309 12.34 -21.82 10.51
CA LYS A 309 11.56 -22.65 9.57
C LYS A 309 11.66 -22.23 8.10
N TRP A 310 11.84 -20.93 7.83
CA TRP A 310 11.80 -20.39 6.47
C TRP A 310 12.98 -20.88 5.63
N ILE A 311 14.13 -21.09 6.25
CA ILE A 311 15.32 -21.69 5.64
C ILE A 311 14.97 -23.07 5.09
N TYR A 312 14.43 -23.94 5.95
CA TYR A 312 14.01 -25.28 5.54
C TYR A 312 12.89 -25.27 4.49
N GLU A 313 11.92 -24.35 4.61
CA GLU A 313 10.83 -24.22 3.62
C GLU A 313 11.39 -23.86 2.25
N SER A 314 12.30 -22.89 2.18
CA SER A 314 12.94 -22.47 0.93
C SER A 314 13.88 -23.53 0.36
N LEU A 315 14.69 -24.20 1.17
CA LEU A 315 15.55 -25.32 0.72
C LEU A 315 14.73 -26.42 0.08
N LEU A 316 13.62 -26.79 0.73
CA LEU A 316 12.72 -27.83 0.24
C LEU A 316 12.05 -27.40 -1.07
N GLU A 317 11.44 -26.21 -1.11
CA GLU A 317 10.77 -25.71 -2.32
C GLU A 317 11.73 -25.56 -3.52
N TYR A 318 12.93 -25.02 -3.30
CA TYR A 318 13.88 -24.78 -4.38
C TYR A 318 14.56 -26.05 -4.85
N THR A 319 14.84 -27.01 -3.96
CA THR A 319 15.40 -28.29 -4.35
C THR A 319 14.40 -29.14 -5.14
N LEU A 320 13.12 -29.14 -4.76
CA LEU A 320 12.06 -29.75 -5.56
C LEU A 320 11.97 -29.07 -6.93
N ALA A 321 12.03 -27.74 -6.96
CA ALA A 321 11.99 -27.00 -8.21
C ALA A 321 13.20 -27.24 -9.11
N LEU A 322 14.37 -27.49 -8.53
CA LEU A 322 15.60 -27.87 -9.23
C LEU A 322 15.46 -29.27 -9.84
N GLY A 323 14.94 -30.25 -9.08
CA GLY A 323 14.73 -31.62 -9.57
C GLY A 323 13.81 -31.70 -10.80
N GLU A 324 12.77 -30.87 -10.84
CA GLU A 324 11.90 -30.74 -12.02
C GLU A 324 12.60 -30.14 -13.24
N LEU A 325 13.67 -29.34 -13.05
CA LEU A 325 14.46 -28.76 -14.14
C LEU A 325 15.55 -29.70 -14.66
N GLU A 326 16.04 -30.62 -13.82
CA GLU A 326 17.19 -31.49 -14.12
C GLU A 326 16.82 -32.93 -14.53
N GLU A 327 15.53 -33.27 -14.70
CA GLU A 327 15.07 -34.64 -15.04
C GLU A 327 15.76 -35.72 -14.17
N GLY A 328 15.68 -35.60 -12.83
CA GLY A 328 16.00 -36.69 -11.91
C GLY A 328 17.32 -36.61 -11.12
N CYS A 329 17.95 -35.44 -10.98
CA CYS A 329 19.16 -35.26 -10.17
C CYS A 329 18.90 -34.78 -8.73
N THR A 330 17.76 -35.15 -8.12
CA THR A 330 17.39 -34.77 -6.74
C THR A 330 18.09 -35.60 -5.66
N GLU A 331 18.81 -36.67 -6.03
CA GLU A 331 19.32 -37.71 -5.11
C GLU A 331 20.36 -37.24 -4.08
N ARG A 332 20.87 -36.00 -4.12
CA ARG A 332 21.99 -35.55 -3.27
C ARG A 332 21.62 -34.71 -2.04
N ARG A 333 20.37 -34.29 -1.86
CA ARG A 333 20.00 -33.33 -0.80
C ARG A 333 19.00 -33.91 0.21
N ASP A 334 19.10 -33.48 1.47
CA ASP A 334 18.37 -34.03 2.62
C ASP A 334 16.91 -33.53 2.71
N LEU A 335 16.12 -33.78 1.67
CA LEU A 335 14.70 -33.38 1.62
C LEU A 335 13.90 -33.93 2.80
N ARG A 336 14.17 -35.18 3.21
CA ARG A 336 13.46 -35.83 4.32
C ARG A 336 13.84 -35.22 5.67
N GLY A 337 15.11 -34.92 5.91
CA GLY A 337 15.56 -34.25 7.12
C GLY A 337 15.02 -32.84 7.24
N TRP A 338 15.03 -32.06 6.15
CA TRP A 338 14.44 -30.72 6.14
C TRP A 338 12.92 -30.74 6.36
N LEU A 339 12.21 -31.70 5.77
CA LEU A 339 10.78 -31.87 6.01
C LEU A 339 10.49 -32.23 7.49
N ALA A 340 11.30 -33.09 8.10
CA ALA A 340 11.16 -33.43 9.52
C ALA A 340 11.38 -32.20 10.41
N LYS A 341 12.38 -31.36 10.10
CA LYS A 341 12.62 -30.08 10.78
C LYS A 341 11.41 -29.13 10.62
N LEU A 342 10.84 -29.00 9.42
CA LEU A 342 9.63 -28.19 9.19
C LEU A 342 8.43 -28.66 10.00
N ARG A 343 8.21 -29.97 10.12
CA ARG A 343 7.13 -30.52 10.96
C ARG A 343 7.31 -30.15 12.43
N ALA A 344 8.56 -30.12 12.92
CA ALA A 344 8.86 -29.70 14.28
C ALA A 344 8.68 -28.18 14.48
N LEU A 345 9.11 -27.37 13.52
CA LEU A 345 9.10 -25.90 13.62
C LEU A 345 7.76 -25.24 13.21
N ASP A 346 6.91 -25.92 12.43
CA ASP A 346 5.62 -25.40 11.96
C ASP A 346 4.47 -26.41 12.11
N PRO A 347 4.14 -26.83 13.35
CA PRO A 347 3.12 -27.85 13.61
C PRO A 347 1.71 -27.41 13.23
N MET A 348 1.47 -26.10 13.08
CA MET A 348 0.16 -25.58 12.64
C MET A 348 -0.13 -25.85 11.16
N ARG A 349 0.88 -26.21 10.36
CA ARG A 349 0.76 -26.47 8.92
C ARG A 349 1.02 -27.92 8.54
N MET A 350 0.80 -28.87 9.45
CA MET A 350 1.05 -30.31 9.20
C MET A 350 0.41 -30.84 7.92
N GLY A 351 -0.84 -30.44 7.60
CA GLY A 351 -1.49 -30.86 6.35
C GLY A 351 -0.74 -30.40 5.09
N ARG A 352 -0.10 -29.22 5.11
CA ARG A 352 0.78 -28.78 4.01
C ARG A 352 2.00 -29.68 3.89
N TRP A 353 2.59 -30.08 5.02
CA TRP A 353 3.78 -30.92 5.03
C TRP A 353 3.48 -32.36 4.61
N ASP A 354 2.27 -32.86 4.89
CA ASP A 354 1.78 -34.13 4.36
C ASP A 354 1.69 -34.09 2.83
N ASP A 355 1.17 -33.00 2.25
CA ASP A 355 1.11 -32.81 0.80
C ASP A 355 2.51 -32.79 0.15
N VAL A 356 3.48 -32.12 0.79
CA VAL A 356 4.85 -32.07 0.29
C VAL A 356 5.55 -33.43 0.41
N GLU A 357 5.29 -34.20 1.47
CA GLU A 357 5.83 -35.56 1.61
C GLU A 357 5.39 -36.47 0.45
N MET A 358 4.12 -36.36 0.03
CA MET A 358 3.61 -37.08 -1.13
C MET A 358 4.33 -36.67 -2.43
N GLN A 359 4.69 -35.38 -2.58
CA GLN A 359 5.46 -34.92 -3.75
C GLN A 359 6.88 -35.49 -3.76
N ILE A 360 7.56 -35.50 -2.60
CA ILE A 360 8.89 -36.09 -2.47
C ILE A 360 8.87 -37.59 -2.78
N GLY A 361 7.83 -38.31 -2.37
CA GLY A 361 7.68 -39.74 -2.67
C GLY A 361 7.39 -40.08 -4.13
N CYS A 362 7.01 -39.09 -4.95
CA CYS A 362 6.75 -39.24 -6.38
C CYS A 362 7.96 -38.87 -7.26
N LEU A 363 8.99 -38.22 -6.69
CA LEU A 363 10.28 -37.95 -7.32
C LEU A 363 11.23 -39.14 -7.08
#